data_AF-A0A838KGX9-F1
#
_entry.id   AF-A0A838KGX9-F1
#
_cell.length_a   1.000
_cell.length_b   1.000
_cell.length_c   1.000
_cell.angle_alpha   90.00
_cell.angle_beta   90.00
_cell.angle_gamma   90.00
#
_symmetry.space_group_name_H-M   'P 1'
#
loop_
_entity.id
_entity.type
_entity.pdbx_description
1 polymer ?
#
loop_
_entity_poly.entity_id
_entity_poly.type
_entity_poly.pdbx_seq_one_letter_code
_entity_poly.pdbx_strand_id
1 'polypeptide(L)'
;ACTDRWVGVLLVRSGGFAAGVFEGRRLVASKVGSRQVHGRSAAGGWSQHRFARRREGQVRVAQGAAADVAARILVPVATTLDAVVLGGDRRTVEAVMGDERLKPLRALAQERWLDVPDPKLTVLQSTPAAFRAVRIRLLDSR
;
A
#
# COMPACT_ATOMS: atom_id res chain seq x y z
N ALA A 1 -23.66 -20.43 2.57
CA ALA A 1 -23.61 -19.22 1.74
C ALA A 1 -22.16 -18.75 1.66
N CYS A 2 -21.64 -18.38 0.48
CA CYS A 2 -20.32 -17.75 0.40
C CYS A 2 -20.44 -16.33 0.97
N THR A 3 -20.01 -16.12 2.21
CA THR A 3 -19.91 -14.75 2.76
C THR A 3 -18.89 -13.97 1.95
N ASP A 4 -19.27 -12.78 1.49
CA ASP A 4 -18.36 -11.88 0.80
C ASP A 4 -17.25 -11.47 1.77
N ARG A 5 -15.99 -11.69 1.35
CA ARG A 5 -14.81 -11.43 2.19
C ARG A 5 -14.37 -9.99 2.14
N TRP A 6 -13.88 -9.51 3.28
CA TRP A 6 -13.38 -8.15 3.45
C TRP A 6 -11.87 -8.13 3.32
N VAL A 7 -11.35 -7.44 2.30
CA VAL A 7 -9.92 -7.43 1.98
C VAL A 7 -9.41 -6.00 1.93
N GLY A 8 -8.38 -5.71 2.72
CA GLY A 8 -7.62 -4.47 2.63
C GLY A 8 -6.56 -4.56 1.54
N VAL A 9 -6.32 -3.47 0.81
CA VAL A 9 -5.27 -3.36 -0.20
C VAL A 9 -4.46 -2.10 0.07
N LEU A 10 -3.14 -2.24 0.11
CA LEU A 10 -2.18 -1.13 0.20
C LEU A 10 -1.15 -1.23 -0.92
N LEU A 11 -1.12 -0.21 -1.78
CA LEU A 11 -0.19 -0.10 -2.88
C LEU A 11 0.70 1.13 -2.66
N VAL A 12 2.02 0.97 -2.72
CA VAL A 12 2.96 2.10 -2.53
C VAL A 12 4.10 2.03 -3.52
N ARG A 13 4.38 3.14 -4.21
CA ARG A 13 5.57 3.35 -5.05
C ARG A 13 6.16 4.74 -4.82
N SER A 14 7.37 4.96 -5.33
CA SER A 14 8.08 6.25 -5.25
C SER A 14 7.30 7.47 -5.77
N GLY A 15 6.31 7.27 -6.64
CA GLY A 15 5.47 8.35 -7.20
C GLY A 15 4.09 8.51 -6.55
N GLY A 16 3.63 7.56 -5.74
CA GLY A 16 2.28 7.59 -5.17
C GLY A 16 1.89 6.36 -4.37
N PHE A 17 0.68 6.40 -3.83
CA PHE A 17 0.15 5.38 -2.95
C PHE A 17 -1.38 5.27 -3.06
N ALA A 18 -1.90 4.10 -2.77
CA ALA A 18 -3.32 3.81 -2.73
C ALA A 18 -3.64 2.87 -1.57
N ALA A 19 -4.69 3.17 -0.81
CA ALA A 19 -5.28 2.25 0.16
C ALA A 19 -6.75 2.04 -0.20
N GLY A 20 -7.25 0.81 -0.04
CA GLY A 20 -8.64 0.50 -0.28
C GLY A 20 -9.14 -0.72 0.49
N VAL A 21 -10.44 -0.75 0.72
CA VAL A 21 -11.17 -1.86 1.35
C VAL A 21 -12.10 -2.42 0.29
N PHE A 22 -12.08 -3.74 0.15
CA PHE A 22 -12.94 -4.48 -0.75
C PHE A 22 -13.85 -5.42 0.02
N GLU A 23 -15.11 -5.48 -0.39
CA GLU A 23 -16.06 -6.51 -0.02
C GLU A 23 -16.32 -7.36 -1.27
N GLY A 24 -15.74 -8.55 -1.31
CA GLY A 24 -15.71 -9.39 -2.51
C GLY A 24 -15.03 -8.68 -3.69
N ARG A 25 -15.83 -8.16 -4.63
CA ARG A 25 -15.36 -7.38 -5.80
C ARG A 25 -15.59 -5.88 -5.66
N ARG A 26 -16.38 -5.45 -4.69
CA ARG A 26 -16.82 -4.07 -4.55
C ARG A 26 -15.80 -3.30 -3.73
N LEU A 27 -15.33 -2.18 -4.26
CA LEU A 27 -14.51 -1.24 -3.50
C LEU A 27 -15.41 -0.40 -2.60
N VAL A 28 -15.30 -0.60 -1.28
CA VAL A 28 -16.18 0.03 -0.27
C VAL A 28 -15.60 1.33 0.27
N ALA A 29 -14.27 1.38 0.40
CA ALA A 29 -13.56 2.59 0.78
C ALA A 29 -12.24 2.66 0.02
N SER A 30 -11.82 3.85 -0.41
CA SER A 30 -10.49 4.02 -0.95
C SER A 30 -9.97 5.43 -0.79
N LYS A 31 -8.65 5.53 -0.78
CA LYS A 31 -7.97 6.79 -1.01
C LYS A 31 -6.72 6.53 -1.83
N VAL A 32 -6.53 7.38 -2.84
CA VAL A 32 -5.32 7.43 -3.64
C VAL A 32 -4.68 8.80 -3.44
N GLY A 33 -3.35 8.82 -3.42
CA GLY A 33 -2.57 10.05 -3.37
C GLY A 33 -1.27 9.86 -4.13
N SER A 34 -0.72 10.97 -4.62
CA SER A 34 0.60 11.01 -5.21
C SER A 34 1.42 12.07 -4.51
N ARG A 35 2.68 11.78 -4.22
CA ARG A 35 3.64 12.78 -3.77
C ARG A 35 4.85 12.64 -4.68
N GLN A 36 5.08 13.63 -5.52
CA GLN A 36 6.19 13.55 -6.47
C GLN A 36 7.52 13.57 -5.70
N VAL A 37 8.24 12.46 -5.78
CA VAL A 37 9.67 12.43 -5.53
C VAL A 37 10.33 12.81 -6.86
N HIS A 38 10.86 14.03 -6.96
CA HIS A 38 11.45 14.50 -8.21
C HIS A 38 12.66 13.62 -8.57
N GLY A 39 12.66 13.09 -9.80
CA GLY A 39 13.65 12.16 -10.30
C GLY A 39 15.06 12.75 -10.40
N ARG A 40 16.04 11.85 -10.52
CA ARG A 40 17.48 12.12 -10.72
C ARG A 40 17.69 13.18 -11.80
N SER A 41 18.14 14.38 -11.45
CA SER A 41 18.66 15.34 -12.43
C SER A 41 19.91 14.76 -13.08
N ALA A 42 19.93 14.70 -14.42
CA ALA A 42 20.99 14.08 -15.23
C ALA A 42 22.28 14.93 -15.36
N ALA A 43 22.52 15.90 -14.48
CA ALA A 43 23.68 16.80 -14.56
C ALA A 43 24.71 16.43 -13.48
N GLY A 44 25.83 15.82 -13.91
CA GLY A 44 26.97 15.52 -13.03
C GLY A 44 27.68 16.77 -12.55
N GLY A 45 28.03 16.82 -11.26
CA GLY A 45 28.84 17.89 -10.65
C GLY A 45 28.71 17.97 -9.13
N TRP A 46 29.58 18.73 -8.46
CA TRP A 46 29.76 18.93 -7.00
C TRP A 46 28.49 19.35 -6.20
N SER A 47 27.36 19.50 -6.87
CA SER A 47 26.02 19.71 -6.30
C SER A 47 25.31 18.41 -5.87
N GLN A 48 25.80 17.22 -6.28
CA GLN A 48 25.16 15.91 -6.01
C GLN A 48 24.91 15.62 -4.51
N HIS A 49 25.81 16.05 -3.61
CA HIS A 49 25.68 15.80 -2.16
C HIS A 49 24.46 16.53 -1.54
N ARG A 50 24.14 17.73 -2.03
CA ARG A 50 22.96 18.51 -1.59
C ARG A 50 21.65 18.02 -2.20
N PHE A 51 21.69 17.28 -3.30
CA PHE A 51 20.51 16.65 -3.91
C PHE A 51 20.18 15.29 -3.28
N ALA A 52 21.18 14.51 -2.86
CA ALA A 52 20.98 13.24 -2.16
C ALA A 52 20.14 13.41 -0.88
N ARG A 53 20.49 14.37 -0.01
CA ARG A 53 19.75 14.64 1.24
C ARG A 53 18.29 15.08 1.02
N ARG A 54 18.03 15.86 -0.04
CA ARG A 54 16.65 16.26 -0.40
C ARG A 54 15.80 15.07 -0.85
N ARG A 55 16.39 14.09 -1.54
CA ARG A 55 15.67 12.88 -1.97
C ARG A 55 15.26 12.00 -0.80
N GLU A 56 16.15 11.81 0.17
CA GLU A 56 15.82 11.05 1.39
C GLU A 56 14.67 11.71 2.16
N GLY A 57 14.67 13.05 2.26
CA GLY A 57 13.56 13.80 2.84
C GLY A 57 12.24 13.61 2.08
N GLN A 58 12.26 13.66 0.74
CA GLN A 58 11.07 13.46 -0.08
C GLN A 58 10.50 12.03 0.01
N VAL A 59 11.38 11.02 0.04
CA VAL A 59 10.98 9.62 0.22
C VAL A 59 10.30 9.43 1.57
N ARG A 60 10.86 9.98 2.65
CA ARG A 60 10.25 9.93 3.98
C ARG A 60 8.89 10.62 4.04
N VAL A 61 8.74 11.78 3.40
CA VAL A 61 7.45 12.49 3.34
C VAL A 61 6.42 11.69 2.55
N ALA A 62 6.81 11.05 1.45
CA ALA A 62 5.91 10.20 0.67
C ALA A 62 5.49 8.94 1.47
N GLN A 63 6.42 8.30 2.17
CA GLN A 63 6.16 7.17 3.06
C GLN A 63 5.23 7.56 4.21
N GLY A 64 5.46 8.70 4.87
CA GLY A 64 4.58 9.20 5.92
C GLY A 64 3.16 9.44 5.42
N ALA A 65 3.00 10.07 4.26
CA ALA A 65 1.69 10.28 3.65
C ALA A 65 0.97 8.96 3.30
N ALA A 66 1.72 7.95 2.84
CA ALA A 66 1.16 6.62 2.59
C ALA A 66 0.73 5.94 3.89
N ALA A 67 1.54 6.03 4.95
CA ALA A 67 1.20 5.50 6.28
C ALA A 67 -0.04 6.19 6.87
N ASP A 68 -0.16 7.51 6.74
CA ASP A 68 -1.35 8.25 7.18
C ASP A 68 -2.61 7.80 6.47
N VAL A 69 -2.52 7.57 5.15
CA VAL A 69 -3.67 7.09 4.38
C VAL A 69 -4.01 5.64 4.71
N ALA A 70 -3.02 4.77 4.83
CA ALA A 70 -3.24 3.38 5.26
C ALA A 70 -3.88 3.33 6.65
N ALA A 71 -3.37 4.13 7.60
CA ALA A 71 -3.91 4.22 8.95
C ALA A 71 -5.35 4.71 8.93
N ARG A 72 -5.68 5.75 8.14
CA ARG A 72 -7.03 6.27 8.07
C ARG A 72 -8.04 5.31 7.43
N ILE A 73 -7.63 4.55 6.42
CA ILE A 73 -8.55 3.72 5.61
C ILE A 73 -8.66 2.29 6.13
N LEU A 74 -7.54 1.68 6.55
CA LEU A 74 -7.48 0.25 6.85
C LEU A 74 -7.56 -0.07 8.35
N VAL A 75 -6.99 0.77 9.22
CA VAL A 75 -6.95 0.49 10.67
C VAL A 75 -8.35 0.49 11.31
N PRO A 76 -9.27 1.43 11.00
CA PRO A 76 -10.60 1.42 11.60
C PRO A 76 -11.42 0.15 11.30
N VAL A 77 -11.11 -0.53 10.20
CA VAL A 77 -11.79 -1.75 9.76
C VAL A 77 -10.94 -3.00 9.95
N ALA A 78 -9.76 -2.91 10.55
CA ALA A 78 -8.79 -4.01 10.61
C ALA A 78 -9.37 -5.29 11.24
N THR A 79 -10.23 -5.16 12.24
CA THR A 79 -10.90 -6.30 12.90
C THR A 79 -11.95 -7.00 12.03
N THR A 80 -12.42 -6.33 10.97
CA THR A 80 -13.38 -6.87 10.00
C THR A 80 -12.70 -7.42 8.75
N LEU A 81 -11.41 -7.12 8.54
CA LEU A 81 -10.66 -7.59 7.39
C LEU A 81 -10.23 -9.04 7.59
N ASP A 82 -10.51 -9.88 6.59
CA ASP A 82 -10.01 -11.25 6.51
C ASP A 82 -8.52 -11.29 6.11
N ALA A 83 -8.07 -10.28 5.35
CA ALA A 83 -6.70 -10.20 4.84
C ALA A 83 -6.32 -8.79 4.39
N VAL A 84 -5.02 -8.52 4.34
CA VAL A 84 -4.43 -7.33 3.73
C VAL A 84 -3.46 -7.76 2.61
N VAL A 85 -3.63 -7.20 1.42
CA VAL A 85 -2.76 -7.43 0.27
C VAL A 85 -1.88 -6.20 0.05
N LEU A 86 -0.58 -6.44 -0.09
CA LEU A 86 0.43 -5.40 -0.28
C LEU A 86 0.95 -5.40 -1.72
N GLY A 87 1.33 -4.23 -2.23
CA GLY A 87 1.90 -4.13 -3.57
C GLY A 87 2.68 -2.85 -3.86
N GLY A 88 3.45 -2.89 -4.95
CA GLY A 88 4.32 -1.80 -5.38
C GLY A 88 5.80 -2.05 -5.03
N ASP A 89 6.51 -1.02 -4.57
CA ASP A 89 7.93 -1.11 -4.23
C ASP A 89 8.14 -1.73 -2.85
N ARG A 90 8.90 -2.83 -2.79
CA ARG A 90 9.02 -3.65 -1.58
C ARG A 90 9.62 -2.91 -0.39
N ARG A 91 10.71 -2.19 -0.62
CA ARG A 91 11.38 -1.42 0.42
C ARG A 91 10.49 -0.28 0.93
N THR A 92 9.77 0.38 0.04
CA THR A 92 8.88 1.48 0.39
C THR A 92 7.67 0.99 1.19
N VAL A 93 7.06 -0.12 0.78
CA VAL A 93 5.97 -0.76 1.51
C VAL A 93 6.43 -1.27 2.88
N GLU A 94 7.59 -1.91 2.98
CA GLU A 94 8.17 -2.35 4.26
C GLU A 94 8.39 -1.16 5.20
N ALA A 95 8.92 -0.04 4.70
CA ALA A 95 9.09 1.18 5.48
C ALA A 95 7.74 1.76 5.96
N VAL A 96 6.71 1.76 5.11
CA VAL A 96 5.35 2.20 5.49
C VAL A 96 4.76 1.26 6.53
N MET A 97 4.83 -0.05 6.31
CA MET A 97 4.34 -1.07 7.25
C MET A 97 5.10 -1.04 8.59
N GLY A 98 6.31 -0.48 8.63
CA GLY A 98 7.08 -0.21 9.83
C GLY A 98 6.46 0.82 10.79
N ASP A 99 5.46 1.59 10.36
CA ASP A 99 4.72 2.52 11.23
C ASP A 99 3.92 1.75 12.30
N GLU A 100 4.04 2.15 13.57
CA GLU A 100 3.36 1.53 14.71
C GLU A 100 1.84 1.51 14.57
N ARG A 101 1.26 2.53 13.92
CA ARG A 101 -0.19 2.62 13.70
C ARG A 101 -0.70 1.49 12.80
N LEU A 102 0.15 0.93 11.95
CA LEU A 102 -0.20 -0.15 11.02
C LEU A 102 0.05 -1.55 11.61
N LYS A 103 0.49 -1.65 12.87
CA LYS A 103 0.73 -2.93 13.54
C LYS A 103 -0.44 -3.93 13.45
N PRO A 104 -1.73 -3.53 13.57
CA PRO A 104 -2.85 -4.46 13.40
C PRO A 104 -2.91 -5.09 12.01
N LEU A 105 -2.45 -4.39 10.97
CA LEU A 105 -2.48 -4.86 9.59
C LEU A 105 -1.36 -5.87 9.28
N ARG A 106 -0.26 -5.85 10.04
CA ARG A 106 0.88 -6.76 9.82
C ARG A 106 0.49 -8.22 10.00
N ALA A 107 -0.38 -8.52 10.96
CA ALA A 107 -0.87 -9.88 11.20
C ALA A 107 -1.78 -10.39 10.08
N LEU A 108 -2.40 -9.48 9.32
CA LEU A 108 -3.31 -9.78 8.22
C LEU A 108 -2.61 -9.74 6.86
N ALA A 109 -1.37 -9.24 6.81
CA ALA A 109 -0.62 -9.06 5.57
C ALA A 109 -0.28 -10.41 4.95
N GLN A 110 -0.75 -10.61 3.73
CA GLN A 110 -0.48 -11.82 2.95
C GLN A 110 0.90 -11.71 2.28
N GLU A 111 1.57 -12.85 2.10
CA GLU A 111 2.86 -12.94 1.38
C GLU A 111 2.75 -12.49 -0.09
N ARG A 112 1.53 -12.49 -0.62
CA ARG A 112 1.26 -12.19 -2.02
C ARG A 112 1.50 -10.71 -2.31
N TRP A 113 2.47 -10.48 -3.18
CA TRP A 113 2.88 -9.17 -3.63
C TRP A 113 2.21 -8.81 -4.95
N LEU A 114 1.61 -7.62 -5.03
CA LEU A 114 1.11 -7.09 -6.30
C LEU A 114 2.17 -6.22 -6.95
N ASP A 115 2.63 -6.61 -8.14
CA ASP A 115 3.45 -5.74 -8.97
C ASP A 115 2.54 -4.80 -9.77
N VAL A 116 2.36 -3.56 -9.29
CA VAL A 116 1.37 -2.61 -9.83
C VAL A 116 2.00 -1.32 -10.36
N PRO A 117 2.01 -1.05 -11.69
CA PRO A 117 2.86 -0.07 -12.36
C PRO A 117 2.85 1.36 -11.77
N ASP A 118 1.68 1.94 -11.59
CA ASP A 118 1.50 3.26 -10.97
C ASP A 118 0.26 3.17 -10.08
N PRO A 119 0.34 3.43 -8.77
CA PRO A 119 -0.77 3.24 -7.83
C PRO A 119 -1.85 4.32 -8.00
N LYS A 120 -2.53 4.31 -9.16
CA LYS A 120 -3.68 5.13 -9.50
C LYS A 120 -4.99 4.44 -9.10
N LEU A 121 -6.08 5.20 -9.05
CA LEU A 121 -7.43 4.67 -8.75
C LEU A 121 -7.86 3.59 -9.75
N THR A 122 -7.52 3.75 -11.02
CA THR A 122 -7.78 2.75 -12.07
C THR A 122 -7.05 1.44 -11.81
N VAL A 123 -5.80 1.51 -11.33
CA VAL A 123 -5.03 0.34 -10.92
C VAL A 123 -5.64 -0.31 -9.68
N LEU A 124 -6.03 0.50 -8.68
CA LEU A 124 -6.72 -0.01 -7.48
C LEU A 124 -8.02 -0.74 -7.86
N GLN A 125 -8.82 -0.19 -8.78
CA GLN A 125 -10.07 -0.80 -9.25
C GLN A 125 -9.84 -2.08 -10.07
N SER A 126 -8.68 -2.24 -10.72
CA SER A 126 -8.31 -3.46 -11.46
C SER A 126 -7.77 -4.59 -10.57
N THR A 127 -7.36 -4.26 -9.35
CA THR A 127 -6.77 -5.21 -8.40
C THR A 127 -7.62 -6.45 -8.05
N PRO A 128 -8.97 -6.42 -8.07
CA PRO A 128 -9.79 -7.62 -7.81
C PRO A 128 -9.47 -8.82 -8.69
N ALA A 129 -9.10 -8.60 -9.94
CA ALA A 129 -8.65 -9.70 -10.79
C ALA A 129 -7.31 -10.29 -10.29
N ALA A 130 -6.41 -9.43 -9.81
CA ALA A 130 -5.09 -9.83 -9.34
C ALA A 130 -5.12 -10.50 -7.96
N PHE A 131 -5.91 -10.01 -7.00
CA PHE A 131 -5.99 -10.60 -5.65
C PHE A 131 -6.95 -11.80 -5.54
N ARG A 132 -7.84 -12.06 -6.48
CA ARG A 132 -8.71 -13.27 -6.43
C ARG A 132 -7.98 -14.59 -6.69
N ALA A 133 -6.74 -14.57 -7.14
CA ALA A 133 -5.84 -15.74 -7.13
C ALA A 133 -5.15 -15.97 -5.76
N VAL A 134 -5.59 -15.29 -4.68
CA VAL A 134 -5.10 -15.55 -3.32
C VAL A 134 -5.68 -16.89 -2.83
N ARG A 135 -4.79 -17.85 -2.56
CA ARG A 135 -5.10 -19.08 -1.83
C ARG A 135 -5.17 -18.72 -0.34
N ILE A 136 -6.36 -18.41 0.17
CA ILE A 136 -6.55 -18.08 1.59
C ILE A 136 -6.62 -19.38 2.39
N ARG A 137 -5.67 -19.57 3.31
CA ARG A 137 -5.72 -20.64 4.31
C ARG A 137 -6.76 -20.25 5.36
N LEU A 138 -7.90 -20.91 5.37
CA LEU A 138 -8.90 -20.79 6.43
C LEU A 138 -8.30 -21.37 7.71
N LEU A 139 -8.01 -20.52 8.68
CA LEU A 139 -7.78 -20.95 10.06
C LEU A 139 -9.16 -20.94 10.73
N ASP A 140 -9.73 -22.12 10.85
CA ASP A 140 -11.00 -22.35 11.53
C ASP A 140 -10.80 -22.09 13.04
N SER A 141 -11.49 -21.10 13.58
CA SER A 141 -11.48 -20.80 15.02
C SER A 141 -12.65 -21.53 15.68
N ARG A 142 -12.32 -22.54 16.49
CA ARG A 142 -13.26 -23.32 17.31
C ARG A 142 -13.94 -22.47 18.39
#